data_AF-A0A7C3ZD24-F1
#
_entry.id   AF-A0A7C3ZD24-F1
#
_cell.length_a   1.000
_cell.length_b   1.000
_cell.length_c   1.000
_cell.angle_alpha   90.00
_cell.angle_beta   90.00
_cell.angle_gamma   90.00
#
_symmetry.space_group_name_H-M   'P 1'
#
loop_
_entity.id
_entity.type
_entity.pdbx_description
1 polymer ?
#
loop_
_entity_poly.entity_id
_entity_poly.type
_entity_poly.pdbx_seq_one_letter_code
_entity_poly.pdbx_strand_id
1 'polypeptide(L)'
;MNGTQPVSIRKQLARLWIGERVKVVESSCKELEGLEGVVVDERRNVFIVRTERGVKTIPKGNCFFEVNGVVVDGSVLTVKPEDRIKKFG
;
A
#
# COMPACT_ATOMS: atom_id res chain seq x y z
N MET A 1 -19.24 13.52 -11.93
CA MET A 1 -19.44 13.44 -10.47
C MET A 1 -18.70 12.21 -9.97
N ASN A 2 -17.43 12.33 -9.60
CA ASN A 2 -16.74 11.27 -8.85
C ASN A 2 -16.37 11.86 -7.51
N GLY A 3 -17.32 11.80 -6.57
CA GLY A 3 -17.06 12.11 -5.18
C GLY A 3 -16.16 11.01 -4.63
N THR A 4 -14.86 11.28 -4.55
CA THR A 4 -13.96 10.50 -3.71
C THR A 4 -14.42 10.72 -2.28
N GLN A 5 -15.30 9.84 -1.80
CA GLN A 5 -15.71 9.83 -0.40
C GLN A 5 -14.44 9.70 0.46
N PRO A 6 -14.25 10.51 1.52
CA PRO A 6 -13.11 10.34 2.40
C PRO A 6 -13.23 8.99 3.09
N VAL A 7 -12.49 8.00 2.59
CA VAL A 7 -12.33 6.73 3.27
C VAL A 7 -11.58 7.02 4.56
N SER A 8 -12.18 6.69 5.70
CA SER A 8 -11.50 6.78 7.00
C SER A 8 -10.14 6.08 6.91
N ILE A 9 -9.07 6.79 7.31
CA ILE A 9 -7.70 6.25 7.26
C ILE A 9 -7.60 4.91 7.99
N ARG A 10 -8.35 4.72 9.09
CA ARG A 10 -8.41 3.44 9.82
C ARG A 10 -8.97 2.30 8.97
N LYS A 11 -10.05 2.57 8.22
CA LYS A 11 -10.65 1.62 7.29
C LYS A 11 -9.69 1.27 6.15
N GLN A 12 -8.92 2.24 5.66
CA GLN A 12 -7.84 2.03 4.67
C GLN A 12 -6.75 1.10 5.22
N LEU A 13 -6.36 1.24 6.48
CA LEU A 13 -5.35 0.40 7.11
C LEU A 13 -5.87 -1.01 7.41
N ALA A 14 -7.14 -1.16 7.80
CA ALA A 14 -7.72 -2.44 8.21
C ALA A 14 -8.00 -3.41 7.05
N ARG A 15 -8.25 -2.89 5.84
CA ARG A 15 -8.65 -3.69 4.67
C ARG A 15 -7.47 -4.39 3.98
N LEU A 16 -7.78 -5.32 3.07
CA LEU A 16 -6.82 -5.83 2.09
C LEU A 16 -6.52 -4.79 1.01
N TRP A 17 -5.26 -4.77 0.56
CA TRP A 17 -4.78 -3.83 -0.45
C TRP A 17 -4.66 -4.46 -1.84
N ILE A 18 -4.92 -5.77 -1.98
CA ILE A 18 -4.94 -6.46 -3.28
C ILE A 18 -5.98 -5.78 -4.20
N GLY A 19 -5.58 -5.50 -5.43
CA GLY A 19 -6.39 -4.79 -6.43
C GLY A 19 -6.25 -3.27 -6.41
N GLU A 20 -5.64 -2.69 -5.36
CA GLU A 20 -5.40 -1.25 -5.32
C GLU A 20 -4.24 -0.85 -6.21
N ARG A 21 -4.38 0.30 -6.88
CA ARG A 21 -3.25 0.99 -7.49
C ARG A 21 -2.51 1.78 -6.43
N VAL A 22 -1.22 1.50 -6.30
CA VAL A 22 -0.33 2.18 -5.35
C VAL A 22 0.86 2.80 -6.07
N LYS A 23 1.38 3.88 -5.52
CA LYS A 23 2.64 4.51 -5.93
C LYS A 23 3.56 4.71 -4.73
N VAL A 24 4.82 4.36 -4.84
CA VAL A 24 5.84 4.70 -3.83
C VAL A 24 6.21 6.17 -4.01
N VAL A 25 5.82 7.02 -3.05
CA VAL A 25 6.09 8.47 -3.12
C VAL A 25 7.38 8.85 -2.39
N GLU A 26 7.80 8.04 -1.42
CA GLU A 26 9.06 8.22 -0.69
C GLU A 26 9.56 6.86 -0.21
N SER A 27 10.88 6.63 -0.23
CA SER A 27 11.50 5.44 0.35
C SER A 27 12.93 5.70 0.82
N SER A 28 13.38 4.95 1.82
CA SER A 28 14.79 4.88 2.19
C SER A 28 15.67 4.25 1.11
N CYS A 29 15.08 3.49 0.17
CA CYS A 29 15.75 3.01 -1.03
C CYS A 29 15.27 3.81 -2.25
N LYS A 30 16.12 4.68 -2.77
CA LYS A 30 15.77 5.61 -3.87
C LYS A 30 15.33 4.93 -5.17
N GLU A 31 15.75 3.69 -5.41
CA GLU A 31 15.32 2.92 -6.59
C GLU A 31 13.85 2.49 -6.54
N LEU A 32 13.22 2.54 -5.35
CA LEU A 32 11.80 2.22 -5.19
C LEU A 32 10.90 3.43 -5.43
N GLU A 33 11.41 4.66 -5.29
CA GLU A 33 10.62 5.88 -5.48
C GLU A 33 10.10 5.97 -6.92
N GLY A 34 8.81 6.27 -7.05
CA GLY A 34 8.13 6.32 -8.34
C GLY A 34 7.65 4.96 -8.87
N LEU A 35 7.98 3.83 -8.24
CA LEU A 35 7.37 2.55 -8.59
C LEU A 35 5.86 2.62 -8.37
N GLU A 36 5.11 2.26 -9.40
CA GLU A 36 3.65 2.25 -9.36
C GLU A 36 3.05 1.03 -10.06
N GLY A 37 1.86 0.66 -9.64
CA GLY A 37 1.13 -0.45 -10.23
C GLY A 37 0.03 -0.97 -9.32
N VAL A 38 -0.49 -2.15 -9.66
CA VAL A 38 -1.58 -2.79 -8.92
C VAL A 38 -1.02 -3.83 -7.96
N VAL A 39 -1.44 -3.82 -6.70
CA VAL A 39 -1.09 -4.86 -5.72
C VAL A 39 -1.76 -6.18 -6.11
N VAL A 40 -0.99 -7.23 -6.30
CA VAL A 40 -1.46 -8.56 -6.70
C VAL A 40 -1.36 -9.61 -5.60
N ASP A 41 -0.48 -9.38 -4.61
CA ASP A 41 -0.38 -10.17 -3.40
C ASP A 41 0.02 -9.24 -2.24
N GLU A 42 -0.47 -9.56 -1.06
CA GLU A 42 -0.19 -8.84 0.15
C GLU A 42 0.25 -9.81 1.25
N ARG A 43 1.47 -9.58 1.75
CA ARG A 43 2.01 -10.31 2.90
C ARG A 43 2.25 -9.37 4.06
N ARG A 44 2.71 -9.91 5.19
CA ARG A 44 3.03 -9.11 6.39
C ARG A 44 3.90 -7.89 6.06
N ASN A 45 5.04 -8.10 5.39
CA ASN A 45 6.07 -7.07 5.24
C ASN A 45 6.20 -6.50 3.83
N VAL A 46 5.56 -7.11 2.83
CA VAL A 46 5.75 -6.76 1.42
C VAL A 46 4.41 -6.62 0.69
N PHE A 47 4.41 -5.76 -0.31
CA PHE A 47 3.45 -5.80 -1.41
C PHE A 47 4.10 -6.42 -2.64
N ILE A 48 3.39 -7.30 -3.32
CA ILE A 48 3.76 -7.71 -4.68
C ILE A 48 2.93 -6.85 -5.63
N VAL A 49 3.60 -6.03 -6.44
CA VAL A 49 2.99 -5.02 -7.31
C VAL A 49 3.26 -5.36 -8.76
N ARG A 50 2.20 -5.47 -9.56
CA ARG A 50 2.29 -5.56 -11.01
C ARG A 50 2.42 -4.15 -11.59
N THR A 51 3.63 -3.83 -12.01
CA THR A 51 3.99 -2.59 -12.72
C THR A 51 3.90 -2.81 -14.23
N GLU A 52 4.03 -1.75 -15.01
CA GLU A 52 4.16 -1.84 -16.48
C GLU A 52 5.40 -2.61 -16.92
N ARG A 53 6.45 -2.63 -16.09
CA ARG A 53 7.73 -3.30 -16.35
C ARG A 53 7.80 -4.71 -15.72
N GLY A 54 6.66 -5.26 -15.32
CA GLY A 54 6.56 -6.58 -14.69
C GLY A 54 6.28 -6.52 -13.18
N VAL A 55 6.46 -7.66 -12.52
CA VAL A 55 6.10 -7.81 -11.10
C VAL A 55 7.28 -7.43 -10.20
N LYS A 56 7.02 -6.64 -9.16
CA LYS A 56 7.99 -6.18 -8.17
C LYS A 56 7.53 -6.53 -6.76
N THR A 57 8.47 -6.94 -5.92
CA THR A 57 8.23 -7.11 -4.47
C THR A 57 8.74 -5.86 -3.77
N ILE A 58 7.85 -5.12 -3.13
CA ILE A 58 8.15 -3.84 -2.49
C ILE A 58 8.03 -3.99 -0.96
N PRO A 59 9.09 -3.71 -0.17
CA PRO A 59 9.02 -3.73 1.28
C PRO A 59 8.16 -2.58 1.80
N LYS A 60 7.19 -2.89 2.68
CA LYS A 60 6.27 -1.89 3.22
C LYS A 60 6.98 -0.93 4.18
N GLY A 61 7.77 -1.48 5.11
CA GLY A 61 8.34 -0.72 6.23
C GLY A 61 9.29 0.42 5.86
N ASN A 62 9.74 0.46 4.61
CA ASN A 62 10.71 1.43 4.10
C ASN A 62 10.10 2.40 3.08
N CYS A 63 8.77 2.41 2.92
CA CYS A 63 8.10 3.14 1.85
C CYS A 63 6.87 3.89 2.37
N PHE A 64 6.61 5.06 1.79
CA PHE A 64 5.32 5.74 1.82
C PHE A 64 4.57 5.45 0.53
N PHE A 65 3.33 5.00 0.64
CA PHE A 65 2.48 4.62 -0.48
C PHE A 65 1.34 5.61 -0.66
N GLU A 66 1.21 6.19 -1.84
CA GLU A 66 0.00 6.88 -2.26
C GLU A 66 -1.02 5.88 -2.82
N VAL A 67 -2.26 5.97 -2.35
CA VAL A 67 -3.39 5.17 -2.82
C VAL A 67 -4.67 5.99 -2.75
N ASN A 68 -5.40 6.10 -3.86
CA ASN A 68 -6.62 6.93 -3.96
C ASN A 68 -6.43 8.37 -3.43
N GLY A 69 -5.25 8.97 -3.67
CA GLY A 69 -4.89 10.32 -3.20
C GLY A 69 -4.50 10.43 -1.72
N VAL A 70 -4.39 9.31 -1.00
CA VAL A 70 -3.99 9.28 0.41
C VAL A 70 -2.61 8.66 0.53
N VAL A 71 -1.70 9.34 1.22
CA VAL A 71 -0.36 8.82 1.55
C VAL A 71 -0.40 8.05 2.86
N VAL A 72 0.13 6.83 2.84
CA VAL A 72 0.18 5.91 3.97
C VAL A 72 1.63 5.49 4.22
N ASP A 73 2.08 5.64 5.46
CA ASP A 73 3.34 5.06 5.92
C ASP A 73 3.23 3.52 5.89
N GLY A 74 4.02 2.86 5.06
CA GLY A 74 4.00 1.41 4.94
C GLY A 74 4.48 0.69 6.20
N SER A 75 5.20 1.35 7.11
CA SER A 75 5.60 0.79 8.41
C SER A 75 4.40 0.37 9.24
N VAL A 76 3.28 1.11 9.18
CA VAL A 76 2.05 0.77 9.93
C VAL A 76 1.34 -0.46 9.37
N LEU A 77 1.63 -0.83 8.11
CA LEU A 77 1.07 -1.97 7.39
C LEU A 77 1.90 -3.26 7.55
N THR A 78 2.98 -3.24 8.36
CA THR A 78 3.86 -4.40 8.67
C THR A 78 3.23 -5.41 9.64
N VAL A 79 1.92 -5.64 9.45
CA VAL A 79 1.07 -6.53 10.22
C VAL A 79 0.37 -7.45 9.22
N LYS A 80 0.15 -8.71 9.61
CA LYS A 80 -0.57 -9.66 8.76
C LYS A 80 -1.95 -9.09 8.41
N PRO A 81 -2.41 -9.22 7.15
CA PRO A 81 -3.67 -8.62 6.74
C PRO A 81 -4.86 -9.00 7.61
N GLU A 82 -4.96 -10.26 8.00
CA GLU A 82 -6.02 -10.79 8.88
C GLU A 82 -5.98 -10.21 10.31
N ASP A 83 -4.80 -9.79 10.78
CA ASP A 83 -4.64 -9.19 12.10
C ASP A 83 -4.88 -7.67 12.09
N ARG A 84 -4.91 -7.02 10.92
CA ARG A 84 -5.12 -5.57 10.83
C ARG A 84 -6.51 -5.13 11.24
N ILE A 85 -7.52 -5.97 11.05
CA ILE A 85 -8.89 -5.68 11.50
C ILE A 85 -8.94 -5.49 13.02
N LYS A 86 -8.17 -6.29 13.79
CA LYS A 86 -8.10 -6.13 15.25
C LYS A 86 -7.37 -4.85 15.68
N LYS A 87 -6.41 -4.39 14.87
CA LYS A 87 -5.57 -3.22 15.19
C LYS A 87 -6.21 -1.90 14.77
N PHE A 88 -6.95 -1.88 13.67
CA PHE A 88 -7.43 -0.66 13.03
C PHE A 88 -8.94 -0.63 12.76
N GLY A 89 -9.66 -1.73 13.02
CA GLY A 89 -11.11 -1.81 12.91
C GLY A 89 -11.86 -1.03 13.98
#